data_AF-A0A7W5EIW6-F1
#
_entry.id   AF-A0A7W5EIW6-F1
#
_cell.length_a   1.000
_cell.length_b   1.000
_cell.length_c   1.000
_cell.angle_alpha   90.00
_cell.angle_beta   90.00
_cell.angle_gamma   90.00
#
_symmetry.space_group_name_H-M   'P 1'
#
loop_
_entity.id
_entity.type
_entity.pdbx_description
1 polymer ?
#
loop_
_entity_poly.entity_id
_entity_poly.type
_entity_poly.pdbx_seq_one_letter_code
_entity_poly.pdbx_strand_id
1 'polypeptide(L)'
;MKHFKLAGLALLLSLTTLLVACGAGKPESAAKDFYGYVADGKTDKAVDMFSYGDLKDTEMTTARGKVTVIVGQMQATISGAKGLDSVNIDNVQKPDDDTANVTSTLKFGDGSQKKDTLHLVREDGHWKIKLR
;
A
#
# COMPACT_ATOMS: atom_id res chain seq x y z
N MET A 1 38.93 -38.73 34.14
CA MET A 1 37.76 -39.43 34.69
C MET A 1 36.54 -39.07 33.84
N LYS A 2 35.86 -40.11 33.32
CA LYS A 2 34.74 -40.08 32.37
C LYS A 2 33.44 -39.73 33.09
N HIS A 3 32.66 -38.77 32.58
CA HIS A 3 31.18 -38.72 32.71
C HIS A 3 30.66 -37.87 31.53
N PHE A 4 30.51 -38.38 30.30
CA PHE A 4 29.39 -39.15 29.75
C PHE A 4 27.99 -38.77 30.26
N LYS A 5 27.26 -38.08 29.37
CA LYS A 5 25.80 -37.97 29.21
C LYS A 5 24.98 -37.31 30.32
N LEU A 6 24.39 -36.16 29.97
CA LEU A 6 22.94 -35.99 30.12
C LEU A 6 22.41 -35.22 28.90
N ALA A 7 21.76 -35.95 28.01
CA ALA A 7 20.88 -35.40 26.99
C ALA A 7 19.62 -34.89 27.69
N GLY A 8 19.27 -33.62 27.47
CA GLY A 8 18.11 -32.98 28.08
C GLY A 8 17.60 -31.87 27.18
N LEU A 9 16.84 -32.28 26.16
CA LEU A 9 15.76 -31.57 25.47
C LEU A 9 15.51 -30.11 25.93
N ALA A 10 15.98 -29.14 25.13
CA ALA A 10 15.47 -27.77 25.15
C ALA A 10 15.10 -27.35 23.73
N LEU A 11 13.93 -27.81 23.30
CA LEU A 11 13.19 -27.33 22.14
C LEU A 11 12.73 -25.89 22.44
N LEU A 12 13.56 -24.90 22.11
CA LEU A 12 13.14 -23.49 22.06
C LEU A 12 12.92 -23.13 20.58
N LEU A 13 11.70 -23.42 20.12
CA LEU A 13 11.10 -22.82 18.94
C LEU A 13 11.02 -21.30 19.16
N SER A 14 12.08 -20.57 18.82
CA SER A 14 12.00 -19.13 18.60
C SER A 14 11.37 -18.90 17.22
N LEU A 15 10.05 -19.12 17.13
CA LEU A 15 9.24 -18.61 16.05
C LEU A 15 9.10 -17.10 16.28
N THR A 16 10.14 -16.36 15.89
CA THR A 16 10.09 -14.89 15.87
C THR A 16 9.02 -14.49 14.87
N THR A 17 7.87 -14.14 15.39
CA THR A 17 6.79 -13.48 14.66
C THR A 17 7.35 -12.20 14.04
N LEU A 18 7.63 -12.26 12.74
CA LEU A 18 7.78 -11.08 11.90
C LEU A 18 6.40 -10.43 11.78
N LEU A 19 5.90 -9.82 12.87
CA LEU A 19 4.86 -8.79 12.75
C LEU A 19 5.55 -7.60 12.11
N VAL A 20 5.63 -7.60 10.78
CA VAL A 20 5.80 -6.36 10.02
C VAL A 20 4.49 -5.60 10.21
N ALA A 21 4.37 -4.92 11.35
CA ALA A 21 3.35 -3.92 11.62
C ALA A 21 3.65 -2.68 10.76
N CYS A 22 3.57 -2.84 9.44
CA CYS A 22 3.54 -1.72 8.49
C CYS A 22 2.12 -1.18 8.33
N GLY A 23 1.26 -1.41 9.32
CA GLY A 23 -0.16 -1.06 9.29
C GLY A 23 -0.45 0.35 9.80
N ALA A 24 0.20 0.76 10.89
CA ALA A 24 0.09 2.10 11.46
C ALA A 24 1.03 3.11 10.76
N GLY A 25 1.09 3.07 9.43
CA GLY A 25 2.05 3.82 8.61
C GLY A 25 1.79 5.34 8.55
N LYS A 26 2.70 6.04 7.87
CA LYS A 26 2.52 7.44 7.46
C LYS A 26 1.73 7.51 6.15
N PRO A 27 0.96 8.57 5.87
CA PRO A 27 0.20 8.68 4.61
C PRO A 27 1.11 8.61 3.35
N GLU A 28 2.34 9.09 3.46
CA GLU A 28 3.38 8.98 2.44
C GLU A 28 3.73 7.52 2.10
N SER A 29 3.79 6.66 3.12
CA SER A 29 4.06 5.23 2.93
C SER A 29 2.91 4.58 2.18
N ALA A 30 1.66 4.87 2.54
CA ALA A 30 0.50 4.36 1.83
C ALA A 30 0.48 4.79 0.36
N ALA A 31 0.87 6.03 0.04
CA ALA A 31 1.00 6.47 -1.34
C ALA A 31 2.08 5.70 -2.11
N LYS A 32 3.26 5.51 -1.51
CA LYS A 32 4.34 4.73 -2.14
C LYS A 32 3.96 3.26 -2.35
N ASP A 33 3.34 2.66 -1.34
CA ASP A 33 2.89 1.26 -1.40
C ASP A 33 1.84 1.07 -2.50
N PHE A 34 0.89 2.01 -2.63
CA PHE A 34 -0.11 1.97 -3.69
C PHE A 34 0.54 1.95 -5.07
N TYR A 35 1.36 2.95 -5.40
CA TYR A 35 2.01 3.00 -6.71
C TYR A 35 2.97 1.82 -6.93
N GLY A 36 3.64 1.35 -5.88
CA GLY A 36 4.49 0.16 -5.91
C GLY A 36 3.69 -1.10 -6.24
N TYR A 37 2.54 -1.33 -5.61
CA TYR A 37 1.66 -2.45 -5.92
C TYR A 37 1.12 -2.39 -7.35
N VAL A 38 0.74 -1.20 -7.83
CA VAL A 38 0.30 -1.02 -9.22
C VAL A 38 1.44 -1.36 -10.19
N ALA A 39 2.65 -0.84 -9.95
CA ALA A 39 3.82 -1.10 -10.79
C ALA A 39 4.24 -2.58 -10.81
N ASP A 40 4.14 -3.26 -9.65
CA ASP A 40 4.42 -4.69 -9.50
C ASP A 40 3.32 -5.60 -10.08
N GLY A 41 2.24 -5.04 -10.64
CA GLY A 41 1.09 -5.80 -11.13
C GLY A 41 0.27 -6.46 -10.01
N LYS A 42 0.47 -6.07 -8.75
CA LYS A 42 -0.29 -6.55 -7.58
C LYS A 42 -1.60 -5.76 -7.46
N THR A 43 -2.41 -5.80 -8.52
CA THR A 43 -3.62 -4.96 -8.66
C THR A 43 -4.62 -5.19 -7.53
N ASP A 44 -4.79 -6.42 -7.06
CA ASP A 44 -5.73 -6.72 -5.96
C ASP A 44 -5.30 -6.03 -4.66
N LYS A 45 -3.99 -6.04 -4.35
CA LYS A 45 -3.47 -5.33 -3.19
C LYS A 45 -3.67 -3.82 -3.31
N ALA A 46 -3.49 -3.26 -4.51
CA ALA A 46 -3.73 -1.85 -4.77
C ALA A 46 -5.22 -1.48 -4.63
N VAL A 47 -6.13 -2.34 -5.08
CA VAL A 47 -7.59 -2.19 -4.88
C VAL A 47 -7.94 -2.21 -3.39
N ASP A 48 -7.33 -3.10 -2.61
CA ASP A 48 -7.55 -3.21 -1.17
C ASP A 48 -7.03 -2.00 -0.37
N MET A 49 -6.24 -1.12 -0.99
CA MET A 49 -5.80 0.13 -0.35
C MET A 49 -6.88 1.21 -0.33
N PHE A 50 -8.02 1.04 -1.02
CA PHE A 50 -9.10 2.00 -0.99
C PHE A 50 -9.99 1.81 0.24
N SER A 51 -10.52 2.92 0.77
CA SER A 51 -11.55 2.92 1.81
C SER A 51 -12.91 2.73 1.16
N TYR A 52 -13.67 1.80 1.72
CA TYR A 52 -15.05 1.53 1.32
C TYR A 52 -16.03 1.67 2.50
N GLY A 53 -15.55 2.07 3.68
CA GLY A 53 -16.34 2.11 4.92
C GLY A 53 -17.55 3.04 4.86
N ASP A 54 -17.50 4.09 4.04
CA ASP A 54 -18.60 5.05 3.86
C ASP A 54 -19.69 4.57 2.87
N LEU A 55 -19.48 3.43 2.19
CA LEU A 55 -20.41 2.93 1.17
C LEU A 55 -21.48 2.03 1.77
N LYS A 56 -22.68 2.07 1.16
CA LYS A 56 -23.70 1.06 1.44
C LYS A 56 -23.30 -0.28 0.81
N ASP A 57 -23.77 -1.38 1.39
CA ASP A 57 -23.54 -2.74 0.86
C ASP A 57 -23.94 -2.87 -0.62
N THR A 58 -25.02 -2.20 -1.03
CA THR A 58 -25.52 -2.19 -2.41
C THR A 58 -24.58 -1.49 -3.40
N GLU A 59 -23.69 -0.62 -2.93
CA GLU A 59 -22.75 0.17 -3.74
C GLU A 59 -21.36 -0.46 -3.81
N MET A 60 -21.04 -1.31 -2.83
CA MET A 60 -19.74 -1.93 -2.62
C MET A 60 -19.19 -2.66 -3.86
N THR A 61 -19.99 -3.55 -4.45
CA THR A 61 -19.59 -4.33 -5.64
C THR A 61 -19.27 -3.41 -6.82
N THR A 62 -20.11 -2.41 -7.05
CA THR A 62 -19.93 -1.44 -8.14
C THR A 62 -18.69 -0.58 -7.90
N ALA A 63 -18.49 -0.10 -6.68
CA ALA A 63 -17.31 0.70 -6.33
C ALA A 63 -16.01 -0.10 -6.50
N ARG A 64 -15.96 -1.33 -5.98
CA ARG A 64 -14.81 -2.22 -6.18
C ARG A 64 -14.53 -2.46 -7.66
N GLY A 65 -15.54 -2.76 -8.46
CA GLY A 65 -15.39 -2.95 -9.91
C GLY A 65 -14.78 -1.72 -10.60
N LYS A 66 -15.24 -0.50 -10.27
CA LYS A 66 -14.66 0.74 -10.80
C LYS A 66 -13.20 0.93 -10.38
N VAL A 67 -12.89 0.67 -9.11
CA VAL A 67 -11.51 0.77 -8.60
C VAL A 67 -10.59 -0.23 -9.31
N THR A 68 -11.03 -1.47 -9.48
CA THR A 68 -10.28 -2.49 -10.25
C THR A 68 -9.96 -2.02 -11.67
N VAL A 69 -10.94 -1.42 -12.37
CA VAL A 69 -10.72 -0.86 -13.71
C VAL A 69 -9.70 0.28 -13.68
N ILE A 70 -9.82 1.24 -12.75
CA ILE A 70 -8.90 2.37 -12.63
C ILE A 70 -7.47 1.90 -12.32
N VAL A 71 -7.32 0.98 -11.37
CA VAL A 71 -6.04 0.38 -11.00
C VAL A 71 -5.43 -0.36 -12.20
N GLY A 72 -6.22 -1.13 -12.94
CA GLY A 72 -5.78 -1.82 -14.15
C GLY A 72 -5.31 -0.86 -15.25
N GLN A 73 -6.05 0.23 -15.48
CA GLN A 73 -5.64 1.28 -16.43
C GLN A 73 -4.33 1.96 -16.02
N MET A 74 -4.15 2.21 -14.72
CA MET A 74 -2.91 2.78 -14.19
C MET A 74 -1.72 1.80 -14.36
N GLN A 75 -1.93 0.51 -14.09
CA GLN A 75 -0.92 -0.54 -14.32
C GLN A 75 -0.53 -0.63 -15.79
N ALA A 76 -1.50 -0.57 -16.71
CA ALA A 76 -1.24 -0.56 -18.15
C ALA A 76 -0.45 0.69 -18.57
N THR A 77 -0.78 1.85 -18.01
CA THR A 77 -0.05 3.10 -18.24
C THR A 77 1.40 3.01 -17.77
N ILE A 78 1.62 2.55 -16.54
CA ILE A 78 2.98 2.37 -15.97
C ILE A 78 3.79 1.38 -16.82
N SER A 79 3.18 0.25 -17.20
CA SER A 79 3.86 -0.76 -18.02
C SER A 79 4.22 -0.24 -19.41
N GLY A 80 3.31 0.53 -20.03
CA GLY A 80 3.55 1.20 -21.31
C GLY A 80 4.68 2.23 -21.26
N ALA A 81 4.88 2.87 -20.10
CA ALA A 81 5.95 3.82 -19.84
C ALA A 81 7.27 3.15 -19.35
N LYS A 82 7.47 1.86 -19.68
CA LYS A 82 8.63 1.04 -19.27
C LYS A 82 8.78 0.84 -17.77
N GLY A 83 7.68 0.87 -17.02
CA GLY A 83 7.65 0.68 -15.58
C GLY A 83 7.75 1.99 -14.79
N LEU A 84 7.82 1.84 -13.46
CA LEU A 84 7.92 2.95 -12.53
C LEU A 84 9.34 2.99 -11.94
N ASP A 85 10.05 4.09 -12.15
CA ASP A 85 11.39 4.29 -11.62
C ASP A 85 11.36 4.78 -10.17
N SER A 86 10.52 5.78 -9.87
CA SER A 86 10.42 6.33 -8.52
C SER A 86 9.10 7.03 -8.23
N VAL A 87 8.75 7.07 -6.94
CA VAL A 87 7.66 7.85 -6.37
C VAL A 87 8.27 8.89 -5.44
N ASN A 88 8.26 10.16 -5.88
CA ASN A 88 8.74 11.26 -5.06
C ASN A 88 7.54 11.92 -4.37
N ILE A 89 7.59 12.04 -3.05
CA ILE A 89 6.55 12.77 -2.30
C ILE A 89 6.93 14.23 -2.31
N ASP A 90 6.09 15.04 -2.97
CA ASP A 90 6.33 16.47 -3.10
C ASP A 90 5.80 17.23 -1.88
N ASN A 91 4.61 16.83 -1.40
CA ASN A 91 3.91 17.53 -0.34
C ASN A 91 2.88 16.64 0.36
N VAL A 92 2.70 16.86 1.65
CA VAL A 92 1.74 16.17 2.50
C VAL A 92 0.95 17.20 3.27
N GLN A 93 -0.33 17.34 2.95
CA GLN A 93 -1.26 18.15 3.74
C GLN A 93 -2.09 17.23 4.63
N LYS A 94 -2.25 17.60 5.90
CA LYS A 94 -3.13 16.91 6.84
C LYS A 94 -4.18 17.92 7.31
N PRO A 95 -5.35 17.96 6.65
CA PRO A 95 -6.44 18.83 7.06
C PRO A 95 -6.90 18.54 8.50
N ASP A 96 -6.79 17.28 8.91
CA ASP A 96 -7.05 16.78 10.27
C ASP A 96 -6.18 15.54 10.56
N ASP A 97 -6.40 14.88 11.70
CA ASP A 97 -5.60 13.73 12.14
C ASP A 97 -5.87 12.43 11.36
N ASP A 98 -7.04 12.36 10.72
CA ASP A 98 -7.58 11.19 10.04
C ASP A 98 -7.65 11.37 8.52
N THR A 99 -7.31 12.54 7.97
CA THR A 99 -7.25 12.79 6.53
C THR A 99 -5.91 13.34 6.09
N ALA A 100 -5.50 12.96 4.88
CA ALA A 100 -4.29 13.49 4.28
C ALA A 100 -4.42 13.62 2.76
N ASN A 101 -3.78 14.64 2.20
CA ASN A 101 -3.58 14.80 0.77
C ASN A 101 -2.08 14.64 0.48
N VAL A 102 -1.71 13.60 -0.26
CA VAL A 102 -0.33 13.28 -0.59
C VAL A 102 -0.10 13.53 -2.06
N THR A 103 0.60 14.62 -2.36
CA THR A 103 1.00 14.96 -3.72
C THR A 103 2.34 14.30 -4.03
N SER A 104 2.39 13.57 -5.14
CA SER A 104 3.56 12.81 -5.57
C SER A 104 3.88 13.06 -7.03
N THR A 105 5.17 13.05 -7.35
CA THR A 105 5.68 12.98 -8.73
C THR A 105 6.19 11.57 -9.01
N LEU A 106 5.51 10.88 -9.92
CA LEU A 106 5.89 9.59 -10.48
C LEU A 106 6.88 9.80 -11.62
N LYS A 107 8.02 9.12 -11.58
CA LYS A 107 8.97 9.05 -12.70
C LYS A 107 8.90 7.66 -13.31
N PHE A 108 8.73 7.59 -14.63
CA PHE A 108 8.62 6.32 -15.36
C PHE A 108 9.92 5.98 -16.07
N GLY A 109 10.10 4.70 -16.42
CA GLY A 109 11.32 4.18 -17.04
C GLY A 109 11.61 4.73 -18.45
N ASP A 110 10.62 5.35 -19.09
CA ASP A 110 10.81 6.10 -20.35
C ASP A 110 11.28 7.55 -20.15
N GLY A 111 11.46 7.99 -18.90
CA GLY A 111 11.88 9.34 -18.52
C GLY A 111 10.74 10.34 -18.39
N SER A 112 9.51 9.97 -18.75
CA SER A 112 8.34 10.81 -18.53
C SER A 112 7.96 10.86 -17.05
N GLN A 113 7.20 11.89 -16.67
CA GLN A 113 6.79 12.11 -15.29
C GLN A 113 5.32 12.47 -15.21
N LYS A 114 4.67 12.06 -14.12
CA LYS A 114 3.29 12.43 -13.82
C LYS A 114 3.17 12.88 -12.38
N LYS A 115 2.53 14.02 -12.18
CA LYS A 115 2.12 14.47 -10.85
C LYS A 115 0.72 13.96 -10.54
N ASP A 116 0.53 13.46 -9.33
CA ASP A 116 -0.76 12.96 -8.86
C ASP A 116 -0.94 13.32 -7.38
N THR A 117 -2.18 13.35 -6.91
CA THR A 117 -2.52 13.59 -5.50
C THR A 117 -3.50 12.54 -5.02
N LEU A 118 -3.05 11.73 -4.07
CA LEU A 118 -3.91 10.79 -3.38
C LEU A 118 -4.57 11.47 -2.18
N HIS A 119 -5.87 11.27 -2.07
CA HIS A 119 -6.66 11.66 -0.91
C HIS A 119 -6.81 10.44 -0.03
N LEU A 120 -6.38 10.56 1.21
CA LEU A 120 -6.31 9.46 2.16
C LEU A 120 -7.22 9.74 3.35
N VAL A 121 -7.77 8.67 3.90
CA VAL A 121 -8.51 8.63 5.15
C VAL A 121 -7.93 7.53 6.03
N ARG A 122 -7.89 7.75 7.34
CA ARG A 122 -7.50 6.74 8.31
C ARG A 122 -8.71 5.87 8.65
N GLU A 123 -8.59 4.58 8.40
CA GLU A 123 -9.60 3.56 8.68
C GLU A 123 -8.93 2.42 9.46
N ASP A 124 -9.43 2.10 10.65
CA ASP A 124 -8.87 1.08 11.55
C ASP A 124 -7.36 1.20 11.77
N GLY A 125 -6.88 2.44 11.95
CA GLY A 125 -5.46 2.75 12.17
C GLY A 125 -4.59 2.75 10.90
N HIS A 126 -5.14 2.38 9.75
CA HIS A 126 -4.46 2.31 8.45
C HIS A 126 -4.83 3.49 7.55
N TRP A 127 -3.88 3.99 6.77
CA TRP A 127 -4.21 4.97 5.72
C TRP A 127 -4.74 4.26 4.48
N LYS A 128 -5.93 4.64 4.06
CA LYS A 128 -6.64 4.14 2.89
C LYS A 128 -6.91 5.27 1.91
N ILE A 129 -6.96 4.96 0.62
CA ILE A 129 -7.30 5.92 -0.44
C ILE A 129 -8.81 6.16 -0.41
N LYS A 130 -9.19 7.41 -0.19
CA LYS A 130 -10.58 7.84 -0.15
C LYS A 130 -11.16 7.86 -1.56
N LEU A 131 -12.32 7.22 -1.73
CA LEU A 131 -13.13 7.33 -2.95
C LEU A 131 -13.75 8.74 -3.06
N ARG A 132 -13.81 9.26 -4.28
CA ARG A 132 -14.34 10.59 -4.61
C ARG A 132 -15.37 10.50 -5.72
#